data_AF-A0A8J5W069-F1
#
_entry.id   AF-A0A8J5W069-F1
#
_cell.length_a   1.000
_cell.length_b   1.000
_cell.length_c   1.000
_cell.angle_alpha   90.00
_cell.angle_beta   90.00
_cell.angle_gamma   90.00
#
_symmetry.space_group_name_H-M   'P 1'
#
loop_
_entity.id
_entity.type
_entity.pdbx_description
1 polymer ?
#
loop_
_entity_poly.entity_id
_entity_poly.type
_entity_poly.pdbx_seq_one_letter_code
_entity_poly.pdbx_strand_id
1 'polypeptide(L)'
;MQTSKSRNGSSDAPHKSTPATPRSSRVAKTGGNETDTAGITPTRTPTERSPKVTERRSPRSPITEKRRPSRLSELESKVSQLQDELKKAKEQLSLSESRRCHTQQEAEEAKKQEQAATSKLEDLQHQLVEFSDAEESRLQELRKVSQERDRAWESELEAVKKQQSVDSAALISAMSEIQRLKQQLEAMTQSDAACAKQCEFAESELEGLRQEMELRLATIEGLKVNIGESDKAAYEANAVVAEAKQQLETAKATIDSLLSEGARLQECLRLKDVGLGQSKAQVSTLEEDLKKAKAAGNGHLKNEQDNGNFNGRFGSPDHGEALEKVVVTMPNGNGSCGGSGQEIEQLRTAFEVAEIRYQEEQTRMMIETKTTYEMLENAKSGYECRVRDLELQLKSKNDDLTEVKAALAIRSDGKSEMIQPELEAKLMKSITDMTEMKASLMDKETALQSMMEENETLKSDAGKEAAVQRRYEAAVAELELAKVAEQDIRMRLGYVTEEADQSSRRAARALEQLDAAQAAGVEMEAELRRLRVQSDQWRKAAEAAAVVLGGEGGDGRGVVRTGLLEPAGYSNSMIGGKLASSPFSDEPEEESPKRRNSGVLRRMSGLWKKSPK
;
A
#
# COMPACT_ATOMS: atom_id res chain seq x y z
N MET A 1 -8.39 -32.20 -20.49
CA MET A 1 -9.10 -33.45 -20.78
C MET A 1 -9.30 -33.58 -22.28
N GLN A 2 -9.37 -34.82 -22.78
CA GLN A 2 -9.58 -35.29 -24.17
C GLN A 2 -8.34 -35.39 -25.08
N THR A 3 -7.62 -36.50 -24.86
CA THR A 3 -7.20 -37.57 -25.81
C THR A 3 -6.65 -37.21 -27.19
N SER A 4 -5.40 -37.60 -27.40
CA SER A 4 -4.72 -37.75 -28.68
C SER A 4 -5.02 -39.09 -29.36
N LYS A 5 -5.13 -39.06 -30.70
CA LYS A 5 -5.15 -40.24 -31.57
C LYS A 5 -4.45 -39.91 -32.88
N SER A 6 -3.23 -40.43 -33.07
CA SER A 6 -2.64 -40.68 -34.38
C SER A 6 -1.48 -41.66 -34.24
N ARG A 7 -1.63 -42.84 -34.85
CA ARG A 7 -0.62 -43.88 -35.03
C ARG A 7 -0.69 -44.29 -36.49
N ASN A 8 0.44 -44.20 -37.19
CA ASN A 8 0.85 -44.81 -38.47
C ASN A 8 2.24 -44.21 -38.76
N GLY A 9 3.31 -44.87 -39.18
CA GLY A 9 3.62 -46.26 -39.52
C GLY A 9 4.92 -46.27 -40.38
N SER A 10 5.65 -47.41 -40.35
CA SER A 10 6.73 -47.85 -41.28
C SER A 10 8.09 -47.12 -41.27
N SER A 11 9.27 -47.66 -41.57
CA SER A 11 9.90 -48.98 -41.93
C SER A 11 11.42 -48.73 -41.73
N ASP A 12 12.38 -49.65 -41.57
CA ASP A 12 12.75 -50.75 -42.46
C ASP A 12 13.89 -51.60 -41.84
N ALA A 13 14.10 -52.80 -42.39
CA ALA A 13 14.77 -54.03 -41.90
C ALA A 13 16.35 -54.01 -41.87
N PRO A 14 17.12 -55.14 -41.88
CA PRO A 14 16.83 -56.58 -41.67
C PRO A 14 17.88 -57.37 -40.81
N HIS A 15 17.53 -58.57 -40.30
CA HIS A 15 18.15 -59.86 -40.67
C HIS A 15 17.88 -61.04 -39.69
N LYS A 16 17.43 -62.13 -40.31
CA LYS A 16 17.63 -63.57 -40.03
C LYS A 16 16.58 -64.35 -39.22
N SER A 17 16.39 -65.56 -39.73
CA SER A 17 15.22 -66.42 -39.77
C SER A 17 15.53 -67.82 -39.20
N THR A 18 14.45 -68.52 -38.81
CA THR A 18 14.22 -69.93 -38.36
C THR A 18 14.90 -71.05 -39.23
N PRO A 19 14.78 -72.41 -39.01
CA PRO A 19 13.85 -73.24 -38.20
C PRO A 19 14.43 -74.61 -37.63
N ALA A 20 13.58 -75.64 -37.44
CA ALA A 20 13.68 -76.88 -36.64
C ALA A 20 14.21 -78.21 -37.30
N THR A 21 14.75 -79.15 -36.48
CA THR A 21 14.79 -80.68 -36.48
C THR A 21 15.22 -81.50 -37.73
N PRO A 22 15.53 -82.86 -37.73
CA PRO A 22 15.97 -83.89 -36.73
C PRO A 22 17.06 -84.95 -37.20
N ARG A 23 17.36 -85.97 -36.34
CA ARG A 23 17.83 -87.38 -36.59
C ARG A 23 19.33 -87.80 -36.80
N SER A 24 19.74 -88.73 -35.90
CA SER A 24 20.49 -90.01 -36.09
C SER A 24 22.02 -90.06 -36.25
N SER A 25 22.72 -90.70 -35.28
CA SER A 25 23.64 -91.82 -35.55
C SER A 25 23.94 -92.66 -34.29
N ARG A 26 24.37 -93.90 -34.53
CA ARG A 26 24.53 -95.07 -33.66
C ARG A 26 25.93 -95.16 -33.02
N VAL A 27 25.99 -95.81 -31.82
CA VAL A 27 27.01 -96.81 -31.36
C VAL A 27 28.43 -96.23 -31.06
N ALA A 28 29.15 -96.46 -29.95
CA ALA A 28 29.18 -97.54 -28.95
C ALA A 28 29.81 -97.07 -27.61
N LYS A 29 29.49 -97.86 -26.56
CA LYS A 29 30.43 -98.47 -25.58
C LYS A 29 30.59 -97.83 -24.19
N THR A 30 30.44 -98.73 -23.20
CA THR A 30 30.96 -98.75 -21.81
C THR A 30 30.42 -97.66 -20.88
N GLY A 31 29.83 -97.95 -19.72
CA GLY A 31 29.74 -99.18 -18.92
C GLY A 31 29.90 -98.81 -17.45
N GLY A 32 28.85 -99.06 -16.65
CA GLY A 32 28.88 -99.11 -15.19
C GLY A 32 28.31 -97.88 -14.47
N ASN A 33 27.67 -97.97 -13.31
CA ASN A 33 27.26 -99.07 -12.43
C ASN A 33 26.27 -98.45 -11.43
N GLU A 34 25.13 -99.07 -11.09
CA GLU A 34 24.48 -99.13 -9.74
C GLU A 34 23.49 -100.33 -9.79
N THR A 35 23.80 -101.50 -9.19
CA THR A 35 23.25 -102.07 -7.91
C THR A 35 21.76 -101.76 -7.68
N ASP A 36 20.81 -102.69 -7.55
CA ASP A 36 20.76 -103.90 -6.72
C ASP A 36 19.64 -104.91 -7.12
N THR A 37 19.76 -106.13 -6.60
CA THR A 37 18.68 -107.05 -6.14
C THR A 37 18.43 -108.37 -6.91
N ALA A 38 19.00 -109.43 -6.32
CA ALA A 38 18.50 -110.79 -6.05
C ALA A 38 17.76 -111.64 -7.12
N GLY A 39 18.27 -112.87 -7.34
CA GLY A 39 17.47 -113.96 -7.94
C GLY A 39 18.23 -115.21 -8.45
N ILE A 40 18.64 -116.11 -7.53
CA ILE A 40 18.51 -117.59 -7.62
C ILE A 40 19.25 -118.37 -8.77
N THR A 41 20.40 -118.98 -8.40
CA THR A 41 21.02 -120.34 -8.68
C THR A 41 20.65 -121.21 -9.91
N PRO A 42 21.43 -122.26 -10.31
CA PRO A 42 22.82 -122.68 -9.99
C PRO A 42 23.69 -122.88 -11.27
N THR A 43 25.03 -123.01 -11.26
CA THR A 43 25.75 -124.30 -11.07
C THR A 43 27.28 -124.07 -11.24
N ARG A 44 28.01 -124.14 -10.12
CA ARG A 44 29.33 -124.76 -9.87
C ARG A 44 30.50 -124.52 -10.85
N THR A 45 31.54 -123.83 -10.38
CA THR A 45 32.94 -124.20 -10.62
C THR A 45 33.62 -124.43 -9.26
N PRO A 46 34.37 -125.53 -9.04
CA PRO A 46 34.99 -125.78 -7.76
C PRO A 46 36.43 -125.27 -7.70
N THR A 47 36.70 -124.68 -6.54
CA THR A 47 37.96 -124.26 -5.96
C THR A 47 39.01 -125.39 -5.89
N GLU A 48 40.27 -124.96 -5.95
CA GLU A 48 41.43 -125.50 -5.24
C GLU A 48 42.10 -126.83 -5.62
N ARG A 49 43.44 -126.77 -5.49
CA ARG A 49 44.44 -127.83 -5.23
C ARG A 49 45.04 -128.56 -6.44
N SER A 50 46.23 -128.06 -6.80
CA SER A 50 47.50 -128.75 -7.11
C SER A 50 47.52 -129.98 -8.02
N PRO A 51 48.60 -130.14 -8.83
CA PRO A 51 49.06 -131.47 -9.17
C PRO A 51 50.56 -131.68 -8.91
N LYS A 52 50.87 -132.77 -8.20
CA LYS A 52 52.15 -133.49 -8.31
C LYS A 52 51.93 -135.00 -8.16
N VAL A 53 52.34 -135.71 -9.22
CA VAL A 53 52.94 -137.07 -9.30
C VAL A 53 52.09 -138.33 -9.00
N THR A 54 51.76 -139.10 -10.05
CA THR A 54 51.99 -140.58 -10.23
C THR A 54 51.49 -140.98 -11.64
N GLU A 55 52.34 -141.32 -12.61
CA GLU A 55 52.91 -142.64 -12.98
C GLU A 55 51.94 -143.61 -13.74
N ARG A 56 52.47 -144.15 -14.86
CA ARG A 56 52.12 -145.40 -15.58
C ARG A 56 51.02 -145.41 -16.65
N ARG A 57 51.44 -145.35 -17.92
CA ARG A 57 51.32 -146.49 -18.85
C ARG A 57 52.48 -146.52 -19.86
N SER A 58 53.26 -147.60 -19.76
CA SER A 58 54.16 -148.14 -20.79
C SER A 58 53.32 -148.69 -21.97
N PRO A 59 53.91 -148.88 -23.15
CA PRO A 59 54.47 -150.20 -23.42
C PRO A 59 55.91 -150.17 -24.00
N ARG A 60 56.75 -151.07 -23.47
CA ARG A 60 57.67 -152.02 -24.18
C ARG A 60 58.44 -151.46 -25.39
N SER A 61 59.77 -151.45 -25.49
CA SER A 61 60.83 -152.29 -24.92
C SER A 61 62.20 -151.63 -25.19
N PRO A 62 63.28 -152.00 -24.47
CA PRO A 62 64.66 -151.89 -24.96
C PRO A 62 65.21 -153.26 -25.38
N ILE A 63 65.99 -153.31 -26.47
CA ILE A 63 67.12 -154.24 -26.58
C ILE A 63 68.34 -153.42 -27.00
N THR A 64 69.33 -153.43 -26.11
CA THR A 64 70.71 -153.04 -26.33
C THR A 64 71.45 -154.08 -27.17
N GLU A 65 72.28 -153.62 -28.10
CA GLU A 65 73.69 -153.96 -28.30
C GLU A 65 74.24 -152.83 -29.20
N LYS A 66 75.30 -152.06 -28.94
CA LYS A 66 76.49 -152.18 -28.10
C LYS A 66 77.07 -150.76 -27.85
N ARG A 67 77.74 -150.62 -26.69
CA ARG A 67 78.74 -149.64 -26.22
C ARG A 67 79.11 -148.41 -27.08
N ARG A 68 79.22 -147.23 -26.44
CA ARG A 68 80.46 -146.44 -26.13
C ARG A 68 80.14 -145.01 -25.59
N PRO A 69 81.11 -144.23 -25.04
CA PRO A 69 80.89 -143.14 -24.07
C PRO A 69 80.69 -141.75 -24.71
N SER A 70 79.55 -141.09 -24.45
CA SER A 70 79.22 -139.72 -24.94
C SER A 70 78.30 -138.88 -24.02
N ARG A 71 77.91 -139.37 -22.84
CA ARG A 71 76.89 -138.73 -21.98
C ARG A 71 77.32 -137.48 -21.19
N LEU A 72 78.63 -137.26 -20.96
CA LEU A 72 79.09 -136.15 -20.10
C LEU A 72 79.09 -134.80 -20.83
N SER A 73 79.58 -134.74 -22.07
CA SER A 73 79.59 -133.51 -22.87
C SER A 73 78.18 -133.03 -23.24
N GLU A 74 77.21 -133.94 -23.37
CA GLU A 74 75.80 -133.60 -23.60
C GLU A 74 75.12 -133.02 -22.34
N LEU A 75 75.56 -133.44 -21.14
CA LEU A 75 75.09 -132.86 -19.89
C LEU A 75 75.73 -131.50 -19.62
N GLU A 76 77.00 -131.33 -19.98
CA GLU A 76 77.73 -130.06 -19.83
C GLU A 76 77.20 -128.98 -20.80
N SER A 77 76.89 -129.33 -22.05
CA SER A 77 76.23 -128.39 -22.99
C SER A 77 74.83 -127.99 -22.51
N LYS A 78 74.07 -128.93 -21.93
CA LYS A 78 72.77 -128.63 -21.30
C LYS A 78 72.91 -127.71 -20.10
N VAL A 79 73.97 -127.85 -19.29
CA VAL A 79 74.24 -126.95 -18.17
C VAL A 79 74.57 -125.54 -18.66
N SER A 80 75.43 -125.39 -19.67
CA SER A 80 75.72 -124.08 -20.27
C SER A 80 74.48 -123.45 -20.92
N GLN A 81 73.67 -124.26 -21.62
CA GLN A 81 72.40 -123.80 -22.19
C GLN A 81 71.45 -123.31 -21.10
N LEU A 82 71.30 -124.04 -20.00
CA LEU A 82 70.48 -123.63 -18.85
C LEU A 82 71.05 -122.39 -18.13
N GLN A 83 72.38 -122.24 -18.08
CA GLN A 83 73.02 -121.04 -17.55
C GLN A 83 72.77 -119.80 -18.42
N ASP A 84 72.84 -119.94 -19.74
CA ASP A 84 72.52 -118.87 -20.70
C ASP A 84 71.03 -118.53 -20.71
N GLU A 85 70.15 -119.54 -20.63
CA GLU A 85 68.70 -119.36 -20.47
C GLU A 85 68.36 -118.67 -19.15
N LEU A 86 69.04 -119.02 -18.05
CA LEU A 86 68.91 -118.35 -16.77
C LEU A 86 69.37 -116.89 -16.85
N LYS A 87 70.46 -116.60 -17.58
CA LYS A 87 70.94 -115.23 -17.79
C LYS A 87 69.94 -114.41 -18.61
N LYS A 88 69.41 -114.97 -19.70
CA LYS A 88 68.34 -114.35 -20.50
C LYS A 88 67.07 -114.13 -19.69
N ALA A 89 66.67 -115.09 -18.86
CA ALA A 89 65.51 -114.94 -17.99
C ALA A 89 65.73 -113.85 -16.93
N LYS A 90 66.95 -113.73 -16.37
CA LYS A 90 67.32 -112.63 -15.45
C LYS A 90 67.34 -111.27 -16.14
N GLU A 91 67.86 -111.19 -17.36
CA GLU A 91 67.84 -109.97 -18.16
C GLU A 91 66.42 -109.57 -18.56
N GLN A 92 65.57 -110.53 -18.96
CA GLN A 92 64.15 -110.26 -19.21
C GLN A 92 63.39 -109.87 -17.94
N LEU A 93 63.69 -110.49 -16.80
CA LEU A 93 63.11 -110.08 -15.53
C LEU A 93 63.53 -108.64 -15.18
N SER A 94 64.81 -108.30 -15.33
CA SER A 94 65.32 -106.94 -15.11
C SER A 94 64.69 -105.91 -16.07
N LEU A 95 64.53 -106.25 -17.36
CA LEU A 95 63.82 -105.42 -18.33
C LEU A 95 62.32 -105.29 -18.01
N SER A 96 61.68 -106.37 -17.56
CA SER A 96 60.29 -106.35 -17.14
C SER A 96 60.10 -105.58 -15.83
N GLU A 97 61.05 -105.67 -14.90
CA GLU A 97 61.06 -104.95 -13.62
C GLU A 97 61.29 -103.45 -13.86
N SER A 98 62.25 -103.06 -14.70
CA SER A 98 62.46 -101.66 -15.09
C SER A 98 61.26 -101.08 -15.84
N ARG A 99 60.64 -101.85 -16.74
CA ARG A 99 59.39 -101.46 -17.40
C ARG A 99 58.24 -101.30 -16.40
N ARG A 100 58.08 -102.23 -15.45
CA ARG A 100 57.08 -102.14 -14.37
C ARG A 100 57.30 -100.90 -13.51
N CYS A 101 58.53 -100.65 -13.08
CA CYS A 101 58.90 -99.48 -12.29
C CYS A 101 58.61 -98.17 -13.05
N HIS A 102 58.96 -98.09 -14.33
CA HIS A 102 58.67 -96.91 -15.15
C HIS A 102 57.16 -96.65 -15.30
N THR A 103 56.37 -97.68 -15.62
CA THR A 103 54.90 -97.55 -15.69
C THR A 103 54.27 -97.19 -14.35
N GLN A 104 54.87 -97.63 -13.24
CA GLN A 104 54.40 -97.27 -11.90
C GLN A 104 54.70 -95.81 -11.58
N GLN A 105 55.89 -95.31 -11.94
CA GLN A 105 56.21 -93.89 -11.80
C GLN A 105 55.30 -93.00 -12.65
N GLU A 106 55.03 -93.37 -13.91
CA GLU A 106 54.10 -92.64 -14.78
C GLU A 106 52.67 -92.62 -14.20
N ALA A 107 52.21 -93.75 -13.64
CA ALA A 107 50.92 -93.81 -12.97
C ALA A 107 50.86 -92.94 -11.70
N GLU A 108 51.94 -92.91 -10.90
CA GLU A 108 52.05 -92.05 -9.73
C GLU A 108 52.12 -90.55 -10.10
N GLU A 109 52.80 -90.19 -11.18
CA GLU A 109 52.83 -88.83 -11.71
C GLU A 109 51.48 -88.40 -12.28
N ALA A 110 50.80 -89.27 -13.03
CA ALA A 110 49.44 -89.03 -13.50
C ALA A 110 48.45 -88.83 -12.34
N LYS A 111 48.56 -89.64 -11.28
CA LYS A 111 47.74 -89.49 -10.07
C LYS A 111 47.99 -88.15 -9.37
N LYS A 112 49.24 -87.69 -9.29
CA LYS A 112 49.57 -86.37 -8.75
C LYS A 112 48.98 -85.25 -9.61
N GLN A 113 49.03 -85.38 -10.93
CA GLN A 113 48.43 -84.41 -11.86
C GLN A 113 46.90 -84.39 -11.75
N GLU A 114 46.25 -85.55 -11.61
CA GLU A 114 44.81 -85.67 -11.37
C GLU A 114 44.40 -85.02 -10.05
N GLN A 115 45.15 -85.25 -8.97
CA GLN A 115 44.92 -84.59 -7.68
C GLN A 115 45.07 -83.06 -7.76
N ALA A 116 46.09 -82.58 -8.48
CA ALA A 116 46.27 -81.15 -8.70
C ALA A 116 45.20 -80.53 -9.62
N ALA A 117 44.65 -81.30 -10.55
CA ALA A 117 43.56 -80.86 -11.42
C ALA A 117 42.21 -80.84 -10.66
N THR A 118 41.97 -81.82 -9.81
CA THR A 118 40.77 -81.90 -8.96
C THR A 118 40.74 -80.79 -7.92
N SER A 119 41.85 -80.49 -7.25
CA SER A 119 41.89 -79.36 -6.30
C SER A 119 41.61 -78.01 -6.99
N LYS A 120 42.15 -77.79 -8.21
CA LYS A 120 41.86 -76.58 -9.00
C LYS A 120 40.41 -76.51 -9.45
N LEU A 121 39.79 -77.65 -9.78
CA LEU A 121 38.38 -77.72 -10.14
C LEU A 121 37.50 -77.35 -8.94
N GLU A 122 37.84 -77.85 -7.75
CA GLU A 122 37.16 -77.52 -6.49
C GLU A 122 37.29 -76.02 -6.15
N ASP A 123 38.49 -75.44 -6.28
CA ASP A 123 38.71 -74.00 -6.08
C ASP A 123 37.88 -73.14 -7.04
N LEU A 124 37.82 -73.51 -8.33
CA LEU A 124 37.00 -72.81 -9.32
C LEU A 124 35.50 -72.98 -9.07
N GLN A 125 35.06 -74.14 -8.58
CA GLN A 125 33.67 -74.34 -8.16
C GLN A 125 33.33 -73.44 -6.97
N HIS A 126 34.21 -73.34 -5.97
CA HIS A 126 34.03 -72.44 -4.83
C HIS A 126 33.95 -70.97 -5.27
N GLN A 127 34.88 -70.52 -6.13
CA GLN A 127 34.83 -69.15 -6.67
C GLN A 127 33.53 -68.88 -7.44
N LEU A 128 33.03 -69.83 -8.24
CA LEU A 128 31.78 -69.66 -8.97
C LEU A 128 30.58 -69.49 -8.04
N VAL A 129 30.52 -70.23 -6.94
CA VAL A 129 29.47 -70.08 -5.91
C VAL A 129 29.58 -68.72 -5.23
N GLU A 130 30.78 -68.31 -4.82
CA GLU A 130 31.00 -66.98 -4.23
C GLU A 130 30.60 -65.84 -5.18
N PHE A 131 30.92 -65.95 -6.47
CA PHE A 131 30.48 -65.00 -7.49
C PHE A 131 28.96 -64.99 -7.65
N SER A 132 28.31 -66.16 -7.62
CA SER A 132 26.85 -66.28 -7.69
C SER A 132 26.18 -65.62 -6.49
N ASP A 133 26.67 -65.85 -5.27
CA ASP A 133 26.12 -65.28 -4.04
C ASP A 133 26.31 -63.75 -3.98
N ALA A 134 27.47 -63.27 -4.43
CA ALA A 134 27.76 -61.84 -4.55
C ALA A 134 26.87 -61.17 -5.61
N GLU A 135 26.64 -61.83 -6.76
CA GLU A 135 25.74 -61.33 -7.78
C GLU A 135 24.28 -61.31 -7.31
N GLU A 136 23.82 -62.33 -6.60
CA GLU A 136 22.47 -62.37 -6.04
C GLU A 136 22.26 -61.26 -4.99
N SER A 137 23.27 -61.01 -4.15
CA SER A 137 23.26 -59.90 -3.18
C SER A 137 23.17 -58.53 -3.88
N ARG A 138 23.99 -58.31 -4.91
CA ARG A 138 23.96 -57.08 -5.73
C ARG A 138 22.60 -56.88 -6.39
N LEU A 139 21.99 -57.95 -6.93
CA LEU A 139 20.66 -57.88 -7.52
C LEU A 139 19.59 -57.55 -6.47
N GLN A 140 19.71 -58.07 -5.25
CA GLN A 140 18.79 -57.75 -4.16
C GLN A 140 18.90 -56.28 -3.75
N GLU A 141 20.11 -55.75 -3.64
CA GLU A 141 20.34 -54.31 -3.39
C GLU A 141 19.76 -53.44 -4.49
N LEU A 142 19.98 -53.80 -5.77
CA LEU A 142 19.41 -53.04 -6.89
C LEU A 142 17.87 -53.02 -6.85
N ARG A 143 17.23 -54.12 -6.47
CA ARG A 143 15.77 -54.17 -6.26
C ARG A 143 15.34 -53.25 -5.11
N LYS A 144 16.08 -53.24 -3.99
CA LYS A 144 15.80 -52.35 -2.85
C LYS A 144 15.91 -50.88 -3.27
N VAL A 145 17.00 -50.50 -3.93
CA VAL A 145 17.22 -49.14 -4.44
C VAL A 145 16.11 -48.73 -5.42
N SER A 146 15.65 -49.63 -6.29
CA SER A 146 14.51 -49.33 -7.17
C SER A 146 13.24 -49.05 -6.39
N GLN A 147 12.90 -49.89 -5.41
CA GLN A 147 11.71 -49.70 -4.58
C GLN A 147 11.79 -48.41 -3.75
N GLU A 148 12.97 -48.06 -3.23
CA GLU A 148 13.18 -46.82 -2.48
C GLU A 148 13.01 -45.59 -3.36
N ARG A 149 13.54 -45.61 -4.60
CA ARG A 149 13.28 -44.56 -5.58
C ARG A 149 11.79 -44.42 -5.89
N ASP A 150 11.09 -45.53 -6.10
CA ASP A 150 9.66 -45.51 -6.42
C ASP A 150 8.85 -44.92 -5.25
N ARG A 151 9.16 -45.31 -4.00
CA ARG A 151 8.55 -44.73 -2.78
C ARG A 151 8.87 -43.25 -2.61
N ALA A 152 10.10 -42.83 -2.91
CA ALA A 152 10.50 -41.42 -2.84
C ALA A 152 9.73 -40.60 -3.88
N TRP A 153 9.63 -41.10 -5.11
CA TRP A 153 8.82 -40.49 -6.16
C TRP A 153 7.34 -40.38 -5.80
N GLU A 154 6.75 -41.43 -5.23
CA GLU A 154 5.36 -41.39 -4.73
C GLU A 154 5.19 -40.35 -3.62
N SER A 155 6.15 -40.25 -2.71
CA SER A 155 6.13 -39.27 -1.62
C SER A 155 6.27 -37.84 -2.12
N GLU A 156 7.14 -37.59 -3.11
CA GLU A 156 7.28 -36.30 -3.78
C GLU A 156 6.00 -35.93 -4.54
N LEU A 157 5.38 -36.88 -5.24
CA LEU A 157 4.12 -36.65 -5.95
C LEU A 157 2.99 -36.25 -4.98
N GLU A 158 2.87 -36.94 -3.84
CA GLU A 158 1.89 -36.60 -2.81
C GLU A 158 2.22 -35.26 -2.12
N ALA A 159 3.50 -34.92 -1.93
CA ALA A 159 3.91 -33.61 -1.43
C ALA A 159 3.51 -32.49 -2.40
N VAL A 160 3.76 -32.66 -3.70
CA VAL A 160 3.36 -31.70 -4.73
C VAL A 160 1.84 -31.55 -4.80
N LYS A 161 1.08 -32.66 -4.73
CA LYS A 161 -0.38 -32.61 -4.71
C LYS A 161 -0.94 -31.89 -3.49
N LYS A 162 -0.35 -32.12 -2.30
CA LYS A 162 -0.70 -31.37 -1.09
C LYS A 162 -0.40 -29.89 -1.27
N GLN A 163 0.77 -29.53 -1.80
CA GLN A 163 1.12 -28.14 -2.08
C GLN A 163 0.12 -27.49 -3.05
N GLN A 164 -0.22 -28.16 -4.15
CA GLN A 164 -1.25 -27.68 -5.10
C GLN A 164 -2.61 -27.44 -4.42
N SER A 165 -3.01 -28.29 -3.48
CA SER A 165 -4.25 -28.09 -2.72
C SER A 165 -4.20 -26.86 -1.82
N VAL A 166 -3.05 -26.61 -1.18
CA VAL A 166 -2.82 -25.43 -0.34
C VAL A 166 -2.79 -24.17 -1.20
N ASP A 167 -2.07 -24.19 -2.32
CA ASP A 167 -1.97 -23.06 -3.25
C ASP A 167 -3.34 -22.75 -3.86
N SER A 168 -4.14 -23.77 -4.20
CA SER A 168 -5.50 -23.58 -4.69
C SER A 168 -6.41 -22.95 -3.63
N ALA A 169 -6.28 -23.35 -2.35
CA ALA A 169 -7.04 -22.74 -1.26
C ALA A 169 -6.61 -21.29 -0.99
N ALA A 170 -5.30 -21.02 -1.01
CA ALA A 170 -4.75 -19.67 -0.87
C ALA A 170 -5.21 -18.76 -2.01
N LEU A 171 -5.24 -19.26 -3.25
CA LEU A 171 -5.75 -18.52 -4.41
C LEU A 171 -7.24 -18.21 -4.26
N ILE A 172 -8.07 -19.17 -3.84
CA ILE A 172 -9.50 -18.93 -3.58
C ILE A 172 -9.69 -17.88 -2.49
N SER A 173 -8.92 -17.96 -1.40
CA SER A 173 -8.94 -16.96 -0.32
C SER A 173 -8.55 -15.57 -0.82
N ALA A 174 -7.47 -15.47 -1.60
CA ALA A 174 -7.02 -14.21 -2.19
C ALA A 174 -8.06 -13.63 -3.17
N MET A 175 -8.69 -14.46 -4.00
CA MET A 175 -9.77 -14.03 -4.90
C MET A 175 -10.98 -13.50 -4.11
N SER A 176 -11.36 -14.17 -3.02
CA SER A 176 -12.47 -13.71 -2.17
C SER A 176 -12.16 -12.39 -1.48
N GLU A 177 -10.92 -12.20 -1.04
CA GLU A 177 -10.45 -10.96 -0.42
C GLU A 177 -10.41 -9.80 -1.42
N ILE A 178 -9.95 -10.05 -2.65
CA ILE A 178 -9.99 -9.07 -3.74
C ILE A 178 -11.44 -8.67 -4.04
N GLN A 179 -12.38 -9.61 -4.08
CA GLN A 179 -13.81 -9.30 -4.27
C GLN A 179 -14.37 -8.45 -3.13
N ARG A 180 -14.01 -8.78 -1.88
CA ARG A 180 -14.41 -8.01 -0.69
C ARG A 180 -13.85 -6.58 -0.73
N LEU A 181 -12.57 -6.42 -1.05
CA LEU A 181 -11.92 -5.11 -1.19
C LEU A 181 -12.53 -4.29 -2.33
N LYS A 182 -12.87 -4.91 -3.46
CA LYS A 182 -13.61 -4.26 -4.55
C LYS A 182 -14.96 -3.71 -4.09
N GLN A 183 -15.73 -4.50 -3.34
CA GLN A 183 -17.02 -4.06 -2.79
C GLN A 183 -16.86 -2.90 -1.80
N GLN A 184 -15.81 -2.91 -0.97
CA GLN A 184 -15.51 -1.80 -0.06
C GLN A 184 -15.12 -0.53 -0.80
N LEU A 185 -14.31 -0.65 -1.85
CA LEU A 185 -13.93 0.49 -2.68
C LEU A 185 -15.16 1.10 -3.38
N GLU A 186 -16.06 0.27 -3.91
CA GLU A 186 -17.29 0.74 -4.54
C GLU A 186 -18.26 1.40 -3.54
N ALA A 187 -18.35 0.89 -2.31
CA ALA A 187 -19.12 1.55 -1.25
C ALA A 187 -18.51 2.90 -0.84
N MET A 188 -17.17 2.98 -0.78
CA MET A 188 -16.46 4.21 -0.48
C MET A 188 -16.68 5.26 -1.58
N THR A 189 -16.55 4.89 -2.85
CA THR A 189 -16.79 5.83 -3.96
C THR A 189 -18.25 6.32 -4.01
N GLN A 190 -19.22 5.47 -3.66
CA GLN A 190 -20.62 5.88 -3.52
C GLN A 190 -20.83 6.86 -2.36
N SER A 191 -20.18 6.63 -1.21
CA SER A 191 -20.21 7.55 -0.08
C SER A 191 -19.55 8.89 -0.41
N ASP A 192 -18.40 8.87 -1.07
CA ASP A 192 -17.68 10.08 -1.49
C ASP A 192 -18.51 10.88 -2.50
N ALA A 193 -19.16 10.22 -3.46
CA ALA A 193 -20.07 10.86 -4.40
C ALA A 193 -21.30 11.47 -3.68
N ALA A 194 -21.80 10.84 -2.61
CA ALA A 194 -22.86 11.40 -1.79
C ALA A 194 -22.39 12.63 -0.99
N CYS A 195 -21.18 12.57 -0.43
CA CYS A 195 -20.56 13.70 0.26
C CYS A 195 -20.32 14.88 -0.69
N ALA A 196 -19.82 14.62 -1.89
CA ALA A 196 -19.62 15.65 -2.92
C ALA A 196 -20.92 16.38 -3.26
N LYS A 197 -22.02 15.64 -3.47
CA LYS A 197 -23.36 16.23 -3.70
C LYS A 197 -23.85 17.09 -2.52
N GLN A 198 -23.54 16.68 -1.28
CA GLN A 198 -23.87 17.49 -0.11
C GLN A 198 -23.05 18.78 -0.05
N CYS A 199 -21.76 18.73 -0.40
CA CYS A 199 -20.92 19.92 -0.51
C CYS A 199 -21.44 20.87 -1.62
N GLU A 200 -21.75 20.35 -2.81
CA GLU A 200 -22.32 21.13 -3.91
C GLU A 200 -23.64 21.83 -3.52
N PHE A 201 -24.49 21.15 -2.74
CA PHE A 201 -25.72 21.74 -2.20
C PHE A 201 -25.42 22.87 -1.20
N ALA A 202 -24.50 22.65 -0.27
CA ALA A 202 -24.10 23.67 0.71
C ALA A 202 -23.44 24.89 0.03
N GLU A 203 -22.63 24.69 -1.01
CA GLU A 203 -22.06 25.76 -1.82
C GLU A 203 -23.15 26.57 -2.54
N SER A 204 -24.15 25.90 -3.10
CA SER A 204 -25.31 26.55 -3.73
C SER A 204 -26.11 27.40 -2.72
N GLU A 205 -26.28 26.91 -1.50
CA GLU A 205 -26.99 27.62 -0.43
C GLU A 205 -26.18 28.85 0.06
N LEU A 206 -24.87 28.70 0.22
CA LEU A 206 -23.96 29.80 0.56
C LEU A 206 -23.93 30.88 -0.53
N GLU A 207 -23.91 30.49 -1.80
CA GLU A 207 -23.96 31.43 -2.92
C GLU A 207 -25.31 32.18 -2.95
N GLY A 208 -26.42 31.51 -2.65
CA GLY A 208 -27.71 32.17 -2.48
C GLY A 208 -27.71 33.21 -1.35
N LEU A 209 -27.16 32.87 -0.19
CA LEU A 209 -27.02 33.81 0.94
C LEU A 209 -26.09 34.98 0.61
N ARG A 210 -25.04 34.74 -0.16
CA ARG A 210 -24.12 35.78 -0.64
C ARG A 210 -24.83 36.79 -1.52
N GLN A 211 -25.62 36.31 -2.49
CA GLN A 211 -26.42 37.17 -3.37
C GLN A 211 -27.47 37.96 -2.58
N GLU A 212 -28.10 37.34 -1.58
CA GLU A 212 -29.03 38.06 -0.69
C GLU A 212 -28.32 39.15 0.11
N MET A 213 -27.13 38.86 0.65
CA MET A 213 -26.32 39.84 1.35
C MET A 213 -25.91 41.01 0.44
N GLU A 214 -25.55 40.75 -0.81
CA GLU A 214 -25.24 41.78 -1.81
C GLU A 214 -26.46 42.68 -2.09
N LEU A 215 -27.65 42.10 -2.25
CA LEU A 215 -28.89 42.85 -2.42
C LEU A 215 -29.20 43.73 -1.19
N ARG A 216 -28.98 43.20 0.02
CA ARG A 216 -29.15 43.96 1.28
C ARG A 216 -28.14 45.10 1.39
N LEU A 217 -26.90 44.91 0.95
CA LEU A 217 -25.90 45.98 0.91
C LEU A 217 -26.29 47.08 -0.08
N ALA A 218 -26.74 46.71 -1.28
CA ALA A 218 -27.21 47.67 -2.29
C ALA A 218 -28.40 48.50 -1.80
N THR A 219 -29.35 47.87 -1.07
CA THR A 219 -30.48 48.60 -0.47
C THR A 219 -30.04 49.54 0.65
N ILE A 220 -29.10 49.13 1.51
CA ILE A 220 -28.51 50.01 2.53
C ILE A 220 -27.80 51.21 1.90
N GLU A 221 -27.02 51.00 0.83
CA GLU A 221 -26.36 52.08 0.10
C GLU A 221 -27.39 53.06 -0.50
N GLY A 222 -28.47 52.55 -1.10
CA GLY A 222 -29.58 53.38 -1.58
C GLY A 222 -30.23 54.21 -0.47
N LEU A 223 -30.51 53.61 0.69
CA LEU A 223 -31.05 54.34 1.84
C LEU A 223 -30.06 55.40 2.36
N LYS A 224 -28.76 55.12 2.35
CA LYS A 224 -27.72 56.08 2.76
C LYS A 224 -27.69 57.31 1.83
N VAL A 225 -27.85 57.11 0.52
CA VAL A 225 -27.96 58.21 -0.45
C VAL A 225 -29.22 59.04 -0.16
N ASN A 226 -30.37 58.40 0.04
CA ASN A 226 -31.63 59.08 0.35
C ASN A 226 -31.54 59.91 1.65
N ILE A 227 -30.90 59.38 2.70
CA ILE A 227 -30.66 60.13 3.95
C ILE A 227 -29.79 61.36 3.66
N GLY A 228 -28.71 61.21 2.89
CA GLY A 228 -27.86 62.34 2.52
C GLY A 228 -28.57 63.42 1.68
N GLU A 229 -29.51 63.03 0.82
CA GLU A 229 -30.37 63.96 0.08
C GLU A 229 -31.37 64.67 1.01
N SER A 230 -31.98 63.92 1.94
CA SER A 230 -32.86 64.49 2.97
C SER A 230 -32.12 65.48 3.87
N ASP A 231 -30.89 65.18 4.27
CA ASP A 231 -30.06 66.09 5.06
C ASP A 231 -29.76 67.36 4.29
N LYS A 232 -29.37 67.26 3.00
CA LYS A 232 -29.17 68.43 2.13
C LYS A 232 -30.44 69.29 2.02
N ALA A 233 -31.58 68.65 1.77
CA ALA A 233 -32.87 69.34 1.71
C ALA A 233 -33.22 70.01 3.05
N ALA A 234 -32.89 69.38 4.19
CA ALA A 234 -33.07 69.97 5.50
C ALA A 234 -32.13 71.18 5.72
N TYR A 235 -30.87 71.12 5.26
CA TYR A 235 -29.96 72.27 5.30
C TYR A 235 -30.49 73.44 4.46
N GLU A 236 -30.98 73.18 3.25
CA GLU A 236 -31.59 74.20 2.38
C GLU A 236 -32.84 74.81 3.01
N ALA A 237 -33.74 73.98 3.55
CA ALA A 237 -34.93 74.46 4.26
C ALA A 237 -34.56 75.33 5.48
N ASN A 238 -33.55 74.92 6.26
CA ASN A 238 -33.05 75.71 7.40
C ASN A 238 -32.43 77.04 6.97
N ALA A 239 -31.72 77.08 5.83
CA ALA A 239 -31.18 78.32 5.26
C ALA A 239 -32.31 79.28 4.87
N VAL A 240 -33.36 78.79 4.22
CA VAL A 240 -34.55 79.58 3.87
C VAL A 240 -35.26 80.11 5.14
N VAL A 241 -35.40 79.28 6.19
CA VAL A 241 -35.97 79.73 7.46
C VAL A 241 -35.11 80.82 8.11
N ALA A 242 -33.79 80.70 8.07
CA ALA A 242 -32.88 81.72 8.59
C ALA A 242 -33.00 83.04 7.81
N GLU A 243 -33.09 82.98 6.47
CA GLU A 243 -33.31 84.14 5.63
C GLU A 243 -34.67 84.79 5.91
N ALA A 244 -35.75 84.00 5.98
CA ALA A 244 -37.09 84.48 6.30
C ALA A 244 -37.13 85.13 7.70
N LYS A 245 -36.41 84.57 8.68
CA LYS A 245 -36.25 85.18 10.01
C LYS A 245 -35.53 86.52 9.93
N GLN A 246 -34.47 86.63 9.14
CA GLN A 246 -33.77 87.89 8.92
C GLN A 246 -34.68 88.94 8.26
N GLN A 247 -35.43 88.54 7.22
CA GLN A 247 -36.42 89.40 6.58
C GLN A 247 -37.53 89.85 7.56
N LEU A 248 -37.95 88.98 8.47
CA LEU A 248 -38.91 89.33 9.51
C LEU A 248 -38.33 90.36 10.50
N GLU A 249 -37.09 90.19 10.94
CA GLU A 249 -36.44 91.15 11.85
C GLU A 249 -36.19 92.52 11.18
N THR A 250 -35.83 92.55 9.89
CA THR A 250 -35.74 93.83 9.15
C THR A 250 -37.10 94.50 8.96
N ALA A 251 -38.15 93.72 8.70
CA ALA A 251 -39.54 94.21 8.63
C ALA A 251 -40.02 94.75 9.99
N LYS A 252 -39.70 94.07 11.10
CA LYS A 252 -40.00 94.58 12.46
C LYS A 252 -39.27 95.89 12.73
N ALA A 253 -37.97 95.97 12.44
CA ALA A 253 -37.18 97.19 12.65
C ALA A 253 -37.71 98.39 11.82
N THR A 254 -38.17 98.15 10.60
CA THR A 254 -38.80 99.20 9.77
C THR A 254 -40.15 99.62 10.34
N ILE A 255 -40.98 98.70 10.82
CA ILE A 255 -42.23 99.02 11.53
C ILE A 255 -41.93 99.87 12.77
N ASP A 256 -40.98 99.48 13.61
CA ASP A 256 -40.60 100.22 14.82
C ASP A 256 -40.09 101.64 14.51
N SER A 257 -39.33 101.79 13.42
CA SER A 257 -38.90 103.10 12.91
C SER A 257 -40.08 103.95 12.45
N LEU A 258 -41.03 103.37 11.70
CA LEU A 258 -42.25 104.06 11.25
C LEU A 258 -43.15 104.45 12.42
N LEU A 259 -43.28 103.60 13.44
CA LEU A 259 -44.01 103.90 14.67
C LEU A 259 -43.34 105.05 15.44
N SER A 260 -42.01 105.04 15.53
CA SER A 260 -41.23 106.11 16.17
C SER A 260 -41.36 107.45 15.42
N GLU A 261 -41.33 107.41 14.09
CA GLU A 261 -41.59 108.58 13.24
C GLU A 261 -43.04 109.07 13.38
N GLY A 262 -44.02 108.15 13.42
CA GLY A 262 -45.41 108.46 13.69
C GLY A 262 -45.60 109.16 15.04
N ALA A 263 -44.95 108.67 16.10
CA ALA A 263 -44.95 109.31 17.42
C ALA A 263 -44.31 110.70 17.39
N ARG A 264 -43.18 110.86 16.66
CA ARG A 264 -42.52 112.17 16.47
C ARG A 264 -43.41 113.15 15.70
N LEU A 265 -44.08 112.69 14.63
CA LEU A 265 -45.02 113.49 13.85
C LEU A 265 -46.23 113.90 14.70
N GLN A 266 -46.75 112.97 15.51
CA GLN A 266 -47.83 113.26 16.44
C GLN A 266 -47.41 114.32 17.47
N GLU A 267 -46.18 114.25 17.99
CA GLU A 267 -45.65 115.29 18.87
C GLU A 267 -45.47 116.63 18.14
N CYS A 268 -45.00 116.63 16.88
CA CYS A 268 -44.98 117.84 16.05
C CYS A 268 -46.38 118.43 15.83
N LEU A 269 -47.40 117.59 15.61
CA LEU A 269 -48.80 118.03 15.50
C LEU A 269 -49.28 118.62 16.83
N ARG A 270 -49.02 117.95 17.96
CA ARG A 270 -49.35 118.46 19.30
C ARG A 270 -48.69 119.81 19.58
N LEU A 271 -47.41 119.97 19.23
CA LEU A 271 -46.70 121.25 19.33
C LEU A 271 -47.31 122.32 18.43
N LYS A 272 -47.70 121.97 17.19
CA LYS A 272 -48.43 122.88 16.31
C LYS A 272 -49.80 123.26 16.85
N ASP A 273 -50.53 122.33 17.47
CA ASP A 273 -51.82 122.62 18.11
C ASP A 273 -51.66 123.55 19.31
N VAL A 274 -50.61 123.35 20.13
CA VAL A 274 -50.24 124.28 21.21
C VAL A 274 -49.85 125.64 20.64
N GLY A 275 -49.00 125.67 19.61
CA GLY A 275 -48.60 126.90 18.91
C GLY A 275 -49.76 127.61 18.22
N LEU A 276 -50.73 126.87 17.70
CA LEU A 276 -51.97 127.40 17.12
C LEU A 276 -52.93 127.88 18.21
N GLY A 277 -52.96 127.25 19.38
CA GLY A 277 -53.64 127.75 20.56
C GLY A 277 -53.03 129.06 21.06
N GLN A 278 -51.70 129.13 21.12
CA GLN A 278 -50.96 130.36 21.43
C GLN A 278 -51.18 131.43 20.36
N SER A 279 -51.16 131.06 19.07
CA SER A 279 -51.43 131.98 17.96
C SER A 279 -52.89 132.44 17.95
N LYS A 280 -53.86 131.58 18.27
CA LYS A 280 -55.28 131.97 18.43
C LYS A 280 -55.46 132.88 19.63
N ALA A 281 -54.74 132.66 20.73
CA ALA A 281 -54.70 133.57 21.86
C ALA A 281 -54.05 134.90 21.47
N GLN A 282 -52.95 134.86 20.71
CA GLN A 282 -52.31 136.05 20.12
C GLN A 282 -53.23 136.77 19.15
N VAL A 283 -54.01 136.05 18.32
CA VAL A 283 -55.01 136.60 17.41
C VAL A 283 -56.17 137.15 18.21
N SER A 284 -56.57 136.57 19.34
CA SER A 284 -57.59 137.14 20.23
C SER A 284 -57.09 138.43 20.90
N THR A 285 -55.83 138.46 21.37
CA THR A 285 -55.19 139.69 21.86
C THR A 285 -54.95 140.68 20.72
N LEU A 286 -54.64 140.23 19.50
CA LEU A 286 -54.51 141.08 18.32
C LEU A 286 -55.88 141.51 17.79
N GLU A 287 -56.97 140.79 18.02
CA GLU A 287 -58.35 141.18 17.72
C GLU A 287 -58.85 142.19 18.75
N GLU A 288 -58.43 142.08 20.02
CA GLU A 288 -58.55 143.14 21.03
C GLU A 288 -57.68 144.35 20.67
N ASP A 289 -56.44 144.12 20.23
CA ASP A 289 -55.53 145.16 19.79
C ASP A 289 -55.95 145.72 18.42
N LEU A 290 -56.76 145.04 17.59
CA LEU A 290 -57.32 145.51 16.31
C LEU A 290 -58.68 146.21 16.54
N LYS A 291 -59.38 145.91 17.64
CA LYS A 291 -60.33 146.86 18.24
C LYS A 291 -59.63 148.14 18.74
N LYS A 292 -58.34 148.09 19.12
CA LYS A 292 -57.53 149.27 19.54
C LYS A 292 -56.64 149.88 18.44
N ALA A 293 -56.41 149.19 17.33
CA ALA A 293 -55.47 149.54 16.25
C ALA A 293 -56.17 149.51 14.89
N LYS A 294 -57.41 150.01 14.86
CA LYS A 294 -57.98 150.72 13.70
C LYS A 294 -57.43 152.16 13.64
N ALA A 295 -56.13 152.29 13.90
CA ALA A 295 -55.33 153.52 13.89
C ALA A 295 -53.87 153.13 13.56
N ALA A 296 -53.52 153.22 12.27
CA ALA A 296 -52.19 153.03 11.67
C ALA A 296 -51.61 151.59 11.72
N GLY A 297 -50.94 151.04 10.70
CA GLY A 297 -50.48 151.54 9.41
C GLY A 297 -49.20 150.80 8.99
N ASN A 298 -49.28 150.02 7.89
CA ASN A 298 -48.25 149.62 6.90
C ASN A 298 -46.81 149.20 7.28
N GLY A 299 -46.31 148.14 6.62
CA GLY A 299 -44.99 148.18 5.95
C GLY A 299 -44.12 146.92 5.85
N HIS A 300 -44.20 146.23 4.70
CA HIS A 300 -43.12 145.75 3.79
C HIS A 300 -42.05 144.68 4.19
N LEU A 301 -41.86 143.74 3.26
CA LEU A 301 -40.95 142.58 3.20
C LEU A 301 -39.50 142.92 2.78
N LYS A 302 -38.55 141.99 3.02
CA LYS A 302 -37.43 141.64 2.10
C LYS A 302 -36.57 140.45 2.62
N ASN A 303 -36.22 139.56 1.66
CA ASN A 303 -34.92 138.90 1.32
C ASN A 303 -33.96 138.43 2.44
N GLU A 304 -33.03 137.49 2.29
CA GLU A 304 -32.61 136.43 1.34
C GLU A 304 -31.54 135.60 2.09
N GLN A 305 -31.34 134.35 1.66
CA GLN A 305 -30.10 133.53 1.62
C GLN A 305 -29.02 133.61 2.73
N ASP A 306 -28.56 132.43 3.17
CA ASP A 306 -27.14 132.05 3.21
C ASP A 306 -27.01 130.54 3.49
N ASN A 307 -25.86 129.87 3.39
CA ASN A 307 -25.05 129.47 2.24
C ASN A 307 -23.97 128.52 2.82
N GLY A 308 -23.72 127.39 2.15
CA GLY A 308 -22.42 126.69 2.15
C GLY A 308 -21.87 126.05 3.44
N ASN A 309 -20.85 125.20 3.40
CA ASN A 309 -20.23 124.40 2.34
C ASN A 309 -19.11 123.55 3.01
N PHE A 310 -18.65 122.52 2.30
CA PHE A 310 -17.28 121.98 2.27
C PHE A 310 -16.76 121.07 3.42
N ASN A 311 -15.91 120.04 3.22
CA ASN A 311 -15.52 119.16 2.11
C ASN A 311 -14.39 118.21 2.61
N GLY A 312 -14.10 117.16 1.82
CA GLY A 312 -12.76 116.54 1.68
C GLY A 312 -12.54 115.28 2.52
N ARG A 313 -12.43 114.06 1.98
CA ARG A 313 -11.59 113.45 0.91
C ARG A 313 -10.16 113.11 1.34
N PHE A 314 -9.86 111.80 1.39
CA PHE A 314 -8.71 111.05 0.81
C PHE A 314 -8.82 109.60 1.34
N GLY A 315 -8.69 108.48 0.63
CA GLY A 315 -8.01 108.13 -0.62
C GLY A 315 -6.86 107.16 -0.31
N SER A 316 -7.00 105.86 -0.59
CA SER A 316 -5.89 104.89 -0.74
C SER A 316 -6.36 103.60 -1.47
N PRO A 317 -5.59 103.04 -2.42
CA PRO A 317 -5.98 101.88 -3.24
C PRO A 317 -5.16 100.60 -2.95
N ASP A 318 -5.68 99.42 -3.30
CA ASP A 318 -4.85 98.26 -3.68
C ASP A 318 -5.59 97.32 -4.66
N HIS A 319 -4.93 96.95 -5.74
CA HIS A 319 -5.37 95.99 -6.75
C HIS A 319 -4.14 95.21 -7.24
N GLY A 320 -4.26 93.89 -7.28
CA GLY A 320 -3.26 92.99 -7.84
C GLY A 320 -3.91 91.71 -8.36
N GLU A 321 -4.17 91.66 -9.66
CA GLU A 321 -4.35 90.44 -10.46
C GLU A 321 -2.98 89.81 -10.74
N ALA A 322 -2.88 88.48 -10.63
CA ALA A 322 -1.83 87.69 -11.26
C ALA A 322 -2.36 86.29 -11.61
N LEU A 323 -2.50 86.07 -12.91
CA LEU A 323 -2.79 84.80 -13.57
C LEU A 323 -1.57 84.46 -14.41
N GLU A 324 -0.74 83.46 -14.04
CA GLU A 324 -0.03 82.62 -15.01
C GLU A 324 0.68 81.40 -14.36
N LYS A 325 0.38 80.21 -14.90
CA LYS A 325 1.17 78.96 -14.95
C LYS A 325 1.79 78.39 -13.66
N VAL A 326 1.10 77.38 -13.12
CA VAL A 326 1.74 76.21 -12.50
C VAL A 326 1.23 74.97 -13.22
N VAL A 327 2.12 74.35 -13.99
CA VAL A 327 1.97 72.96 -14.44
C VAL A 327 2.11 72.08 -13.21
N VAL A 328 0.99 71.60 -12.69
CA VAL A 328 0.97 70.43 -11.81
C VAL A 328 0.88 69.23 -12.72
N THR A 329 2.01 68.54 -12.85
CA THR A 329 2.08 67.17 -13.35
C THR A 329 1.11 66.34 -12.50
N MET A 330 0.05 65.82 -13.10
CA MET A 330 -0.71 64.72 -12.53
C MET A 330 0.28 63.57 -12.30
N PRO A 331 0.52 63.11 -11.07
CA PRO A 331 0.95 61.73 -10.92
C PRO A 331 -0.27 60.92 -11.34
N ASN A 332 -0.19 60.27 -12.50
CA ASN A 332 -1.06 59.14 -12.77
C ASN A 332 -0.88 58.17 -11.59
N GLY A 333 -1.84 58.19 -10.68
CA GLY A 333 -2.05 57.16 -9.69
C GLY A 333 -2.49 55.92 -10.42
N ASN A 334 -1.56 55.25 -11.10
CA ASN A 334 -1.66 53.85 -11.47
C ASN A 334 -0.96 52.99 -10.41
N GLY A 335 -1.16 53.38 -9.15
CA GLY A 335 -0.64 52.72 -7.96
C GLY A 335 -1.75 51.98 -7.25
N SER A 336 -2.43 51.06 -7.93
CA SER A 336 -3.18 49.98 -7.30
C SER A 336 -3.60 48.97 -8.36
N CYS A 337 -3.40 47.68 -8.08
CA CYS A 337 -3.91 46.51 -8.82
C CYS A 337 -3.13 46.03 -10.06
N GLY A 338 -1.79 46.16 -10.11
CA GLY A 338 -0.95 45.45 -11.10
C GLY A 338 -0.25 44.18 -10.59
N GLY A 339 -0.16 44.00 -9.27
CA GLY A 339 0.68 42.95 -8.67
C GLY A 339 0.11 41.53 -8.83
N SER A 340 -1.20 41.36 -8.63
CA SER A 340 -1.81 40.03 -8.65
C SER A 340 -1.83 39.41 -10.05
N GLY A 341 -1.99 40.21 -11.11
CA GLY A 341 -1.96 39.70 -12.49
C GLY A 341 -0.58 39.18 -12.91
N GLN A 342 0.47 39.95 -12.61
CA GLN A 342 1.86 39.57 -12.91
C GLN A 342 2.32 38.41 -12.02
N GLU A 343 1.90 38.36 -10.76
CA GLU A 343 2.19 37.26 -9.84
C GLU A 343 1.45 35.97 -10.26
N ILE A 344 0.20 36.06 -10.70
CA ILE A 344 -0.54 34.92 -11.28
C ILE A 344 0.12 34.43 -12.57
N GLU A 345 0.59 35.34 -13.43
CA GLU A 345 1.29 34.99 -14.66
C GLU A 345 2.67 34.35 -14.39
N GLN A 346 3.38 34.84 -13.37
CA GLN A 346 4.61 34.21 -12.87
C GLN A 346 4.36 32.82 -12.26
N LEU A 347 3.26 32.63 -11.52
CA LEU A 347 2.90 31.32 -10.97
C LEU A 347 2.45 30.34 -12.06
N ARG A 348 1.73 30.81 -13.08
CA ARG A 348 1.37 29.98 -14.25
C ARG A 348 2.60 29.53 -15.02
N THR A 349 3.54 30.44 -15.28
CA THR A 349 4.80 30.09 -15.96
C THR A 349 5.67 29.18 -15.10
N ALA A 350 5.73 29.39 -13.78
CA ALA A 350 6.42 28.48 -12.87
C ALA A 350 5.78 27.08 -12.83
N PHE A 351 4.44 27.00 -12.87
CA PHE A 351 3.71 25.73 -12.95
C PHE A 351 3.96 25.01 -14.27
N GLU A 352 3.89 25.71 -15.40
CA GLU A 352 4.21 25.15 -16.73
C GLU A 352 5.64 24.60 -16.77
N VAL A 353 6.61 25.33 -16.20
CA VAL A 353 8.00 24.88 -16.08
C VAL A 353 8.15 23.66 -15.17
N ALA A 354 7.39 23.60 -14.07
CA ALA A 354 7.39 22.44 -13.17
C ALA A 354 6.78 21.19 -13.86
N GLU A 355 5.70 21.37 -14.61
CA GLU A 355 5.08 20.30 -15.40
C GLU A 355 6.03 19.78 -16.49
N ILE A 356 6.69 20.67 -17.24
CA ILE A 356 7.71 20.29 -18.23
C ILE A 356 8.83 19.50 -17.56
N ARG A 357 9.35 19.94 -16.41
CA ARG A 357 10.39 19.22 -15.67
C ARG A 357 9.93 17.83 -15.23
N TYR A 358 8.71 17.71 -14.74
CA TYR A 358 8.14 16.41 -14.37
C TYR A 358 8.06 15.47 -15.57
N GLN A 359 7.55 15.95 -16.72
CA GLN A 359 7.47 15.15 -17.95
C GLN A 359 8.86 14.78 -18.50
N GLU A 360 9.84 15.68 -18.41
CA GLU A 360 11.24 15.41 -18.75
C GLU A 360 11.86 14.34 -17.84
N GLU A 361 11.56 14.38 -16.54
CA GLU A 361 12.03 13.37 -15.57
C GLU A 361 11.40 12.00 -15.83
N GLN A 362 10.10 11.96 -16.13
CA GLN A 362 9.41 10.72 -16.53
C GLN A 362 10.01 10.15 -17.83
N THR A 363 10.30 11.02 -18.80
CA THR A 363 10.92 10.61 -20.08
C THR A 363 12.34 10.10 -19.85
N ARG A 364 13.13 10.78 -19.01
CA ARG A 364 14.49 10.37 -18.64
C ARG A 364 14.49 9.00 -17.95
N MET A 365 13.66 8.83 -16.93
CA MET A 365 13.54 7.58 -16.18
C MET A 365 13.14 6.42 -17.11
N MET A 366 12.18 6.64 -18.02
CA MET A 366 11.77 5.66 -19.02
C MET A 366 12.92 5.29 -19.98
N ILE A 367 13.70 6.27 -20.46
CA ILE A 367 14.84 6.03 -21.35
C ILE A 367 15.93 5.25 -20.60
N GLU A 368 16.31 5.67 -19.40
CA GLU A 368 17.33 4.99 -18.59
C GLU A 368 16.91 3.54 -18.28
N THR A 369 15.65 3.34 -17.91
CA THR A 369 15.09 1.99 -17.70
C THR A 369 15.19 1.17 -18.99
N LYS A 370 14.77 1.72 -20.13
CA LYS A 370 14.84 1.00 -21.41
C LYS A 370 16.28 0.67 -21.83
N THR A 371 17.21 1.61 -21.67
CA THR A 371 18.63 1.42 -22.01
C THR A 371 19.28 0.37 -21.12
N THR A 372 18.98 0.37 -19.82
CA THR A 372 19.50 -0.66 -18.89
C THR A 372 18.96 -2.05 -19.22
N TYR A 373 17.67 -2.19 -19.58
CA TYR A 373 17.12 -3.46 -20.07
C TYR A 373 17.75 -3.91 -21.39
N GLU A 374 17.98 -3.01 -22.34
CA GLU A 374 18.63 -3.33 -23.61
C GLU A 374 20.09 -3.80 -23.41
N MET A 375 20.85 -3.13 -22.52
CA MET A 375 22.19 -3.57 -22.15
C MET A 375 22.19 -4.96 -21.51
N LEU A 376 21.22 -5.25 -20.64
CA LEU A 376 21.08 -6.56 -20.00
C LEU A 376 20.78 -7.66 -21.03
N GLU A 377 19.88 -7.42 -21.98
CA GLU A 377 19.53 -8.41 -23.02
C GLU A 377 20.72 -8.64 -23.99
N ASN A 378 21.47 -7.58 -24.31
CA ASN A 378 22.70 -7.69 -25.09
C ASN A 378 23.79 -8.50 -24.35
N ALA A 379 23.94 -8.28 -23.04
CA ALA A 379 24.88 -9.07 -22.24
C ALA A 379 24.45 -10.54 -22.20
N LYS A 380 23.16 -10.82 -21.97
CA LYS A 380 22.58 -12.17 -21.93
C LYS A 380 22.80 -12.92 -23.24
N SER A 381 22.47 -12.32 -24.38
CA SER A 381 22.70 -12.94 -25.69
C SER A 381 24.20 -13.17 -25.99
N GLY A 382 25.08 -12.28 -25.52
CA GLY A 382 26.53 -12.48 -25.56
C GLY A 382 27.00 -13.69 -24.75
N TYR A 383 26.47 -13.88 -23.55
CA TYR A 383 26.75 -15.08 -22.74
C TYR A 383 26.21 -16.35 -23.38
N GLU A 384 24.98 -16.33 -23.89
CA GLU A 384 24.38 -17.48 -24.59
C GLU A 384 25.20 -17.91 -25.82
N CYS A 385 25.74 -16.94 -26.59
CA CYS A 385 26.62 -17.24 -27.70
C CYS A 385 27.93 -17.89 -27.24
N ARG A 386 28.53 -17.37 -26.17
CA ARG A 386 29.78 -17.89 -25.62
C ARG A 386 29.63 -19.30 -25.05
N VAL A 387 28.48 -19.59 -24.42
CA VAL A 387 28.16 -20.95 -23.95
C VAL A 387 28.04 -21.91 -25.13
N ARG A 388 27.31 -21.54 -26.19
CA ARG A 388 27.21 -22.36 -27.42
C ARG A 388 28.57 -22.64 -28.05
N ASP A 389 29.45 -21.66 -28.12
CA ASP A 389 30.80 -21.85 -28.66
C ASP A 389 31.63 -22.83 -27.82
N LEU A 390 31.54 -22.76 -26.48
CA LEU A 390 32.21 -23.69 -25.59
C LEU A 390 31.65 -25.11 -25.71
N GLU A 391 30.34 -25.27 -25.84
CA GLU A 391 29.70 -26.56 -26.08
C GLU A 391 30.18 -27.20 -27.38
N LEU A 392 30.29 -26.43 -28.46
CA LEU A 392 30.81 -26.90 -29.75
C LEU A 392 32.28 -27.31 -29.65
N GLN A 393 33.12 -26.53 -28.96
CA GLN A 393 34.52 -26.88 -28.72
C GLN A 393 34.65 -28.18 -27.92
N LEU A 394 33.83 -28.35 -26.87
CA LEU A 394 33.86 -29.55 -26.04
C LEU A 394 33.42 -30.79 -26.83
N LYS A 395 32.43 -30.64 -27.71
CA LYS A 395 31.98 -31.70 -28.60
C LYS A 395 33.07 -32.10 -29.60
N SER A 396 33.71 -31.13 -30.26
CA SER A 396 34.84 -31.41 -31.17
C SER A 396 35.98 -32.12 -30.45
N LYS A 397 36.36 -31.68 -29.24
CA LYS A 397 37.41 -32.34 -28.45
C LYS A 397 37.04 -33.76 -28.01
N ASN A 398 35.76 -34.01 -27.73
CA ASN A 398 35.28 -35.34 -27.43
C ASN A 398 35.36 -36.25 -28.66
N ASP A 399 35.00 -35.74 -29.84
CA ASP A 399 35.11 -36.47 -31.10
C ASP A 399 36.58 -36.82 -31.39
N ASP A 400 37.51 -35.87 -31.26
CA ASP A 400 38.96 -36.10 -31.38
C ASP A 400 39.45 -37.20 -30.41
N LEU A 401 38.99 -37.17 -29.16
CA LEU A 401 39.34 -38.17 -28.14
C LEU A 401 38.86 -39.57 -28.54
N THR A 402 37.64 -39.67 -29.09
CA THR A 402 37.10 -40.95 -29.56
C THR A 402 37.88 -41.49 -30.75
N GLU A 403 38.32 -40.62 -31.66
CA GLU A 403 39.15 -41.00 -32.81
C GLU A 403 40.53 -41.51 -32.37
N VAL A 404 41.20 -40.80 -31.43
CA VAL A 404 42.49 -41.23 -30.88
C VAL A 404 42.37 -42.59 -30.17
N LYS A 405 41.28 -42.80 -29.40
CA LYS A 405 41.01 -44.09 -28.75
C LYS A 405 40.82 -45.22 -29.77
N ALA A 406 40.11 -44.98 -30.86
CA ALA A 406 39.92 -45.95 -31.94
C ALA A 406 41.24 -46.26 -32.67
N ALA A 407 42.07 -45.24 -32.93
CA ALA A 407 43.37 -45.40 -33.57
C ALA A 407 44.40 -46.14 -32.70
N LEU A 408 44.29 -46.06 -31.36
CA LEU A 408 45.14 -46.81 -30.44
C LEU A 408 44.79 -48.31 -30.42
N ALA A 409 43.50 -48.64 -30.55
CA ALA A 409 43.02 -50.02 -30.58
C ALA A 409 43.50 -50.84 -31.80
N ILE A 410 43.95 -50.17 -32.87
CA ILE A 410 44.39 -50.82 -34.13
C ILE A 410 45.90 -51.12 -34.15
N ARG A 411 46.70 -50.56 -33.22
CA ARG A 411 48.18 -50.54 -33.32
C ARG A 411 48.91 -51.60 -32.47
N SER A 412 48.26 -52.69 -32.06
CA SER A 412 48.83 -53.66 -31.11
C SER A 412 49.57 -54.86 -31.72
N ASP A 413 50.14 -54.77 -32.93
CA ASP A 413 50.94 -55.87 -33.50
C ASP A 413 52.32 -55.42 -34.02
N GLY A 414 53.35 -55.76 -33.22
CA GLY A 414 54.68 -56.20 -33.69
C GLY A 414 55.80 -55.16 -33.91
N LYS A 415 56.82 -55.18 -33.01
CA LYS A 415 58.29 -55.23 -33.29
C LYS A 415 59.13 -54.86 -32.03
N SER A 416 60.04 -55.75 -31.64
CA SER A 416 61.08 -55.61 -30.59
C SER A 416 62.39 -56.02 -31.27
N GLU A 417 63.49 -55.24 -31.33
CA GLU A 417 64.49 -55.12 -30.23
C GLU A 417 65.39 -53.86 -30.33
N MET A 418 65.22 -52.94 -31.29
CA MET A 418 65.96 -51.65 -31.31
C MET A 418 65.16 -50.49 -30.65
N ILE A 419 63.90 -50.75 -30.29
CA ILE A 419 62.93 -49.75 -29.83
C ILE A 419 62.92 -49.65 -28.29
N GLN A 420 63.56 -50.58 -27.59
CA GLN A 420 63.49 -50.69 -26.12
C GLN A 420 63.91 -49.41 -25.38
N PRO A 421 65.08 -48.79 -25.63
CA PRO A 421 65.47 -47.56 -24.93
C PRO A 421 64.65 -46.33 -25.38
N GLU A 422 64.15 -46.32 -26.62
CA GLU A 422 63.29 -45.24 -27.12
C GLU A 422 61.86 -45.33 -26.55
N LEU A 423 61.34 -46.55 -26.38
CA LEU A 423 60.09 -46.85 -25.68
C LEU A 423 60.21 -46.52 -24.19
N GLU A 424 61.35 -46.84 -23.57
CA GLU A 424 61.61 -46.53 -22.16
C GLU A 424 61.73 -45.01 -21.93
N ALA A 425 62.40 -44.27 -22.82
CA ALA A 425 62.43 -42.81 -22.79
C ALA A 425 61.04 -42.17 -23.03
N LYS A 426 60.26 -42.72 -23.98
CA LYS A 426 58.87 -42.28 -24.21
C LYS A 426 57.96 -42.59 -23.03
N LEU A 427 58.16 -43.73 -22.37
CA LEU A 427 57.44 -44.11 -21.16
C LEU A 427 57.79 -43.17 -20.00
N MET A 428 59.07 -42.91 -19.77
CA MET A 428 59.51 -41.96 -18.74
C MET A 428 58.96 -40.55 -18.99
N LYS A 429 58.99 -40.07 -20.24
CA LYS A 429 58.36 -38.79 -20.61
C LYS A 429 56.84 -38.81 -20.37
N SER A 430 56.15 -39.88 -20.75
CA SER A 430 54.71 -39.99 -20.50
C SER A 430 54.39 -40.05 -19.00
N ILE A 431 55.27 -40.62 -18.18
CA ILE A 431 55.13 -40.64 -16.71
C ILE A 431 55.30 -39.23 -16.15
N THR A 432 56.33 -38.49 -16.58
CA THR A 432 56.54 -37.09 -16.12
C THR A 432 55.36 -36.21 -16.52
N ASP A 433 54.92 -36.30 -17.78
CA ASP A 433 53.78 -35.53 -18.29
C ASP A 433 52.49 -35.89 -17.50
N MET A 434 52.30 -37.17 -17.14
CA MET A 434 51.18 -37.61 -16.31
C MET A 434 51.27 -37.06 -14.88
N THR A 435 52.46 -36.99 -14.28
CA THR A 435 52.64 -36.40 -12.94
C THR A 435 52.39 -34.89 -12.93
N GLU A 436 52.82 -34.18 -13.97
CA GLU A 436 52.57 -32.74 -14.13
C GLU A 436 51.08 -32.45 -14.36
N MET A 437 50.43 -33.23 -15.24
CA MET A 437 48.98 -33.16 -15.45
C MET A 437 48.20 -33.44 -14.16
N LYS A 438 48.65 -34.41 -13.34
CA LYS A 438 48.03 -34.70 -12.05
C LYS A 438 48.21 -33.57 -11.04
N ALA A 439 49.39 -32.95 -10.99
CA ALA A 439 49.62 -31.76 -10.16
C ALA A 439 48.71 -30.60 -10.59
N SER A 440 48.67 -30.28 -11.89
CA SER A 440 47.77 -29.24 -12.42
C SER A 440 46.29 -29.54 -12.16
N LEU A 441 45.88 -30.81 -12.19
CA LEU A 441 44.51 -31.21 -11.87
C LEU A 441 44.21 -30.99 -10.38
N MET A 442 45.12 -31.34 -9.47
CA MET A 442 44.97 -31.06 -8.04
C MET A 442 44.91 -29.56 -7.74
N ASP A 443 45.73 -28.75 -8.41
CA ASP A 443 45.68 -27.28 -8.28
C ASP A 443 44.34 -26.71 -8.76
N LYS A 444 43.79 -27.26 -9.86
CA LYS A 444 42.44 -26.87 -10.34
C LYS A 444 41.33 -27.34 -9.40
N GLU A 445 41.45 -28.52 -8.81
CA GLU A 445 40.49 -29.05 -7.83
C GLU A 445 40.45 -28.18 -6.56
N THR A 446 41.62 -27.77 -6.05
CA THR A 446 41.70 -26.85 -4.90
C THR A 446 41.14 -25.46 -5.22
N ALA A 447 41.40 -24.93 -6.41
CA ALA A 447 40.81 -23.66 -6.85
C ALA A 447 39.28 -23.74 -6.98
N LEU A 448 38.74 -24.84 -7.53
CA LEU A 448 37.30 -25.07 -7.61
C LEU A 448 36.66 -25.19 -6.22
N GLN A 449 37.32 -25.88 -5.29
CA GLN A 449 36.86 -25.99 -3.91
C GLN A 449 36.81 -24.60 -3.24
N SER A 450 37.85 -23.79 -3.40
CA SER A 450 37.89 -22.41 -2.88
C SER A 450 36.78 -21.54 -3.49
N MET A 451 36.55 -21.63 -4.80
CA MET A 451 35.47 -20.89 -5.46
C MET A 451 34.08 -21.36 -5.02
N MET A 452 33.92 -22.64 -4.68
CA MET A 452 32.66 -23.17 -4.16
C MET A 452 32.35 -22.58 -2.78
N GLU A 453 33.34 -22.55 -1.89
CA GLU A 453 33.23 -21.94 -0.56
C GLU A 453 32.93 -20.44 -0.66
N GLU A 454 33.60 -19.71 -1.56
CA GLU A 454 33.31 -18.29 -1.81
C GLU A 454 31.88 -18.07 -2.36
N ASN A 455 31.41 -18.93 -3.25
CA ASN A 455 30.02 -18.85 -3.73
C ASN A 455 29.01 -19.12 -2.61
N GLU A 456 29.30 -20.03 -1.70
CA GLU A 456 28.45 -20.31 -0.55
C GLU A 456 28.39 -19.10 0.40
N THR A 457 29.52 -18.46 0.68
CA THR A 457 29.57 -17.26 1.52
C THR A 457 28.84 -16.09 0.87
N LEU A 458 29.09 -15.81 -0.42
CA LEU A 458 28.39 -14.77 -1.18
C LEU A 458 26.87 -15.00 -1.23
N LYS A 459 26.44 -16.25 -1.41
CA LYS A 459 25.02 -16.62 -1.38
C LYS A 459 24.41 -16.37 0.00
N SER A 460 25.15 -16.66 1.06
CA SER A 460 24.71 -16.39 2.43
C SER A 460 24.60 -14.89 2.71
N ASP A 461 25.53 -14.07 2.20
CA ASP A 461 25.54 -12.62 2.38
C ASP A 461 24.46 -11.93 1.56
N ALA A 462 24.25 -12.34 0.30
CA ALA A 462 23.12 -11.89 -0.51
C ALA A 462 21.76 -12.22 0.17
N GLY A 463 21.67 -13.37 0.85
CA GLY A 463 20.51 -13.74 1.66
C GLY A 463 20.28 -12.81 2.85
N LYS A 464 21.36 -12.41 3.55
CA LYS A 464 21.29 -11.43 4.66
C LYS A 464 20.90 -10.05 4.15
N GLU A 465 21.48 -9.60 3.05
CA GLU A 465 21.19 -8.30 2.44
C GLU A 465 19.73 -8.21 1.98
N ALA A 466 19.20 -9.25 1.33
CA ALA A 466 17.78 -9.34 1.01
C ALA A 466 16.87 -9.35 2.25
N ALA A 467 17.31 -9.92 3.38
CA ALA A 467 16.57 -9.87 4.63
C ALA A 467 16.58 -8.46 5.26
N VAL A 468 17.69 -7.74 5.18
CA VAL A 468 17.79 -6.33 5.60
C VAL A 468 16.88 -5.46 4.73
N GLN A 469 16.89 -5.65 3.41
CA GLN A 469 16.03 -4.93 2.48
C GLN A 469 14.55 -5.13 2.80
N ARG A 470 14.12 -6.38 3.05
CA ARG A 470 12.74 -6.69 3.48
C ARG A 470 12.36 -6.01 4.80
N ARG A 471 13.29 -5.92 5.76
CA ARG A 471 13.04 -5.20 7.03
C ARG A 471 12.92 -3.70 6.80
N TYR A 472 13.74 -3.13 5.92
CA TYR A 472 13.65 -1.71 5.56
C TYR A 472 12.31 -1.40 4.87
N GLU A 473 11.90 -2.20 3.89
CA GLU A 473 10.61 -2.06 3.21
C GLU A 473 9.43 -2.19 4.19
N ALA A 474 9.48 -3.15 5.13
CA ALA A 474 8.47 -3.28 6.17
C ALA A 474 8.42 -2.05 7.09
N ALA A 475 9.57 -1.52 7.52
CA ALA A 475 9.65 -0.32 8.34
C ALA A 475 9.11 0.92 7.61
N VAL A 476 9.35 1.04 6.29
CA VAL A 476 8.78 2.10 5.46
C VAL A 476 7.26 1.99 5.38
N ALA A 477 6.73 0.77 5.17
CA ALA A 477 5.29 0.55 5.14
C ALA A 477 4.60 0.88 6.48
N GLU A 478 5.22 0.51 7.61
CA GLU A 478 4.75 0.86 8.95
C GLU A 478 4.77 2.38 9.19
N LEU A 479 5.81 3.07 8.72
CA LEU A 479 5.94 4.53 8.83
C LEU A 479 4.87 5.27 8.02
N GLU A 480 4.57 4.81 6.80
CA GLU A 480 3.47 5.39 6.00
C GLU A 480 2.10 5.17 6.65
N LEU A 481 1.86 3.99 7.24
CA LEU A 481 0.63 3.73 8.00
C LEU A 481 0.52 4.64 9.23
N ALA A 482 1.63 4.86 9.95
CA ALA A 482 1.66 5.78 11.09
C ALA A 482 1.39 7.24 10.68
N LYS A 483 1.91 7.70 9.53
CA LYS A 483 1.62 9.05 8.99
C LYS A 483 0.13 9.23 8.67
N VAL A 484 -0.51 8.24 8.07
CA VAL A 484 -1.95 8.29 7.79
C VAL A 484 -2.74 8.37 9.10
N ALA A 485 -2.38 7.60 10.12
CA ALA A 485 -3.01 7.67 11.44
C ALA A 485 -2.79 9.05 12.11
N GLU A 486 -1.62 9.66 11.96
CA GLU A 486 -1.35 11.01 12.46
C GLU A 486 -2.23 12.07 11.77
N GLN A 487 -2.41 11.98 10.45
CA GLN A 487 -3.28 12.89 9.71
C GLN A 487 -4.76 12.77 10.14
N ASP A 488 -5.26 11.55 10.39
CA ASP A 488 -6.61 11.34 10.93
C ASP A 488 -6.76 11.99 12.32
N ILE A 489 -5.80 11.76 13.22
CA ILE A 489 -5.79 12.41 14.55
C ILE A 489 -5.76 13.93 14.41
N ARG A 490 -4.97 14.47 13.48
CA ARG A 490 -4.86 15.91 13.22
C ARG A 490 -6.20 16.50 12.73
N MET A 491 -6.89 15.83 11.81
CA MET A 491 -8.23 16.25 11.36
C MET A 491 -9.24 16.22 12.52
N ARG A 492 -9.27 15.13 13.30
CA ARG A 492 -10.13 15.00 14.48
C ARG A 492 -9.86 16.09 15.51
N LEU A 493 -8.59 16.40 15.74
CA LEU A 493 -8.20 17.49 16.64
C LEU A 493 -8.74 18.83 16.14
N GLY A 494 -8.65 19.10 14.83
CA GLY A 494 -9.25 20.28 14.19
C GLY A 494 -10.75 20.42 14.50
N TYR A 495 -11.52 19.36 14.28
CA TYR A 495 -12.96 19.35 14.61
C TYR A 495 -13.24 19.60 16.09
N VAL A 496 -12.47 18.96 16.99
CA VAL A 496 -12.64 19.15 18.44
C VAL A 496 -12.31 20.59 18.85
N THR A 497 -11.27 21.20 18.26
CA THR A 497 -10.92 22.60 18.54
C THR A 497 -11.97 23.56 18.01
N GLU A 498 -12.51 23.33 16.81
CA GLU A 498 -13.58 24.15 16.25
C GLU A 498 -14.87 24.06 17.06
N GLU A 499 -15.25 22.86 17.51
CA GLU A 499 -16.41 22.66 18.37
C GLU A 499 -16.23 23.32 19.75
N ALA A 500 -15.01 23.26 20.31
CA ALA A 500 -14.68 23.99 21.54
C ALA A 500 -14.82 25.51 21.36
N ASP A 501 -14.34 26.07 20.24
CA ASP A 501 -14.47 27.49 19.93
C ASP A 501 -15.92 27.90 19.66
N GLN A 502 -16.72 27.03 19.03
CA GLN A 502 -18.15 27.26 18.86
C GLN A 502 -18.88 27.24 20.21
N SER A 503 -18.58 26.28 21.07
CA SER A 503 -19.13 26.20 22.43
C SER A 503 -18.75 27.42 23.26
N SER A 504 -17.50 27.89 23.16
CA SER A 504 -17.04 29.12 23.80
C SER A 504 -17.82 30.35 23.32
N ARG A 505 -18.02 30.48 21.99
CA ARG A 505 -18.85 31.56 21.41
C ARG A 505 -20.31 31.49 21.87
N ARG A 506 -20.89 30.28 21.96
CA ARG A 506 -22.25 30.08 22.51
C ARG A 506 -22.32 30.51 23.97
N ALA A 507 -21.34 30.12 24.79
CA ALA A 507 -21.26 30.50 26.20
C ALA A 507 -21.14 32.02 26.37
N ALA A 508 -20.32 32.69 25.55
CA ALA A 508 -20.17 34.15 25.58
C ALA A 508 -21.49 34.88 25.26
N ARG A 509 -22.23 34.43 24.23
CA ARG A 509 -23.56 34.99 23.89
C ARG A 509 -24.58 34.76 25.01
N ALA A 510 -24.55 33.59 25.64
CA ALA A 510 -25.45 33.29 26.76
C ALA A 510 -25.15 34.19 27.97
N LEU A 511 -23.88 34.49 28.24
CA LEU A 511 -23.48 35.41 29.29
C LEU A 511 -23.95 36.85 28.99
N GLU A 512 -23.78 37.32 27.75
CA GLU A 512 -24.27 38.64 27.31
C GLU A 512 -25.80 38.76 27.44
N GLN A 513 -26.54 37.70 27.06
CA GLN A 513 -27.99 37.67 27.24
C GLN A 513 -28.39 37.69 28.72
N LEU A 514 -27.66 37.01 29.59
CA LEU A 514 -27.90 37.04 31.03
C LEU A 514 -27.67 38.44 31.59
N ASP A 515 -26.58 39.10 31.23
CA ASP A 515 -26.28 40.47 31.67
C ASP A 515 -27.34 41.46 31.18
N ALA A 516 -27.78 41.35 29.92
CA ALA A 516 -28.86 42.16 29.37
C ALA A 516 -30.19 41.94 30.11
N ALA A 517 -30.54 40.68 30.41
CA ALA A 517 -31.72 40.34 31.19
C ALA A 517 -31.65 40.86 32.63
N GLN A 518 -30.47 40.80 33.27
CA GLN A 518 -30.25 41.38 34.60
C GLN A 518 -30.40 42.90 34.59
N ALA A 519 -29.84 43.58 33.60
CA ALA A 519 -29.97 45.03 33.45
C ALA A 519 -31.45 45.44 33.27
N ALA A 520 -32.17 44.77 32.36
CA ALA A 520 -33.60 44.99 32.17
C ALA A 520 -34.41 44.71 33.45
N GLY A 521 -34.03 43.67 34.21
CA GLY A 521 -34.62 43.36 35.51
C GLY A 521 -34.43 44.48 36.55
N VAL A 522 -33.23 45.07 36.63
CA VAL A 522 -32.93 46.20 37.52
C VAL A 522 -33.71 47.45 37.13
N GLU A 523 -33.82 47.76 35.83
CA GLU A 523 -34.62 48.88 35.33
C GLU A 523 -36.11 48.70 35.65
N MET A 524 -36.68 47.53 35.37
CA MET A 524 -38.06 47.20 35.72
C MET A 524 -38.30 47.31 37.23
N GLU A 525 -37.38 46.85 38.06
CA GLU A 525 -37.50 46.96 39.52
C GLU A 525 -37.45 48.42 39.99
N ALA A 526 -36.62 49.26 39.35
CA ALA A 526 -36.57 50.70 39.62
C ALA A 526 -37.88 51.39 39.23
N GLU A 527 -38.49 51.04 38.09
CA GLU A 527 -39.81 51.53 37.69
C GLU A 527 -40.91 51.09 38.66
N LEU A 528 -40.93 49.81 39.07
CA LEU A 528 -41.87 49.32 40.07
C LEU A 528 -41.75 50.09 41.40
N ARG A 529 -40.52 50.40 41.84
CA ARG A 529 -40.31 51.25 43.02
C ARG A 529 -40.90 52.66 42.83
N ARG A 530 -40.70 53.29 41.66
CA ARG A 530 -41.29 54.61 41.35
C ARG A 530 -42.82 54.56 41.36
N LEU A 531 -43.42 53.57 40.72
CA LEU A 531 -44.88 53.39 40.69
C LEU A 531 -45.47 53.14 42.08
N ARG A 532 -44.80 52.34 42.94
CA ARG A 532 -45.20 52.16 44.34
C ARG A 532 -45.22 53.49 45.10
N VAL A 533 -44.18 54.31 44.96
CA VAL A 533 -44.12 55.64 45.59
C VAL A 533 -45.26 56.53 45.09
N GLN A 534 -45.54 56.55 43.79
CA GLN A 534 -46.67 57.32 43.24
C GLN A 534 -48.02 56.82 43.79
N SER A 535 -48.24 55.51 43.82
CA SER A 535 -49.46 54.91 44.35
C SER A 535 -49.68 55.27 45.84
N ASP A 536 -48.61 55.21 46.64
CA ASP A 536 -48.68 55.61 48.06
C ASP A 536 -48.92 57.12 48.22
N GLN A 537 -48.41 57.96 47.32
CA GLN A 537 -48.73 59.39 47.30
C GLN A 537 -50.21 59.65 46.99
N TRP A 538 -50.77 58.99 45.97
CA TRP A 538 -52.19 59.08 45.63
C TRP A 538 -53.08 58.59 46.78
N ARG A 539 -52.68 57.50 47.46
CA ARG A 539 -53.36 57.00 48.66
C ARG A 539 -53.36 58.06 49.77
N LYS A 540 -52.21 58.65 50.11
CA LYS A 540 -52.09 59.70 51.13
C LYS A 540 -52.91 60.94 50.78
N ALA A 541 -52.94 61.35 49.51
CA ALA A 541 -53.75 62.48 49.05
C ALA A 541 -55.25 62.19 49.19
N ALA A 542 -55.69 60.97 48.84
CA ALA A 542 -57.07 60.54 49.02
C ALA A 542 -57.46 60.46 50.52
N GLU A 543 -56.59 59.94 51.38
CA GLU A 543 -56.78 59.93 52.84
C GLU A 543 -56.90 61.35 53.40
N ALA A 544 -56.02 62.28 53.02
CA ALA A 544 -56.09 63.67 53.43
C ALA A 544 -57.39 64.35 52.96
N ALA A 545 -57.80 64.13 51.71
CA ALA A 545 -59.06 64.64 51.18
C ALA A 545 -60.27 64.08 51.93
N ALA A 546 -60.26 62.78 52.27
CA ALA A 546 -61.31 62.16 53.06
C ALA A 546 -61.37 62.72 54.49
N VAL A 547 -60.22 63.06 55.11
CA VAL A 547 -60.18 63.75 56.42
C VAL A 547 -60.77 65.16 56.32
N VAL A 548 -60.47 65.93 55.27
CA VAL A 548 -61.06 67.26 55.05
C VAL A 548 -62.57 67.17 54.82
N LEU A 549 -63.03 66.19 54.04
CA LEU A 549 -64.46 65.96 53.80
C LEU A 549 -65.19 65.37 55.02
N GLY A 550 -64.49 64.64 55.87
CA GLY A 550 -65.03 63.99 57.07
C GLY A 550 -64.84 64.80 58.37
N GLY A 551 -64.23 65.98 58.31
CA GLY A 551 -63.63 66.63 59.47
C GLY A 551 -63.99 68.10 59.66
N GLU A 552 -65.29 68.45 59.65
CA GLU A 552 -65.86 69.47 60.57
C GLU A 552 -67.41 69.44 60.53
N GLY A 553 -67.99 68.73 61.50
CA GLY A 553 -69.30 68.98 62.13
C GLY A 553 -70.57 69.15 61.28
N GLY A 554 -71.46 68.14 61.30
CA GLY A 554 -72.88 68.39 61.02
C GLY A 554 -73.71 67.17 60.65
N ASP A 555 -74.35 66.57 61.66
CA ASP A 555 -75.38 65.54 61.62
C ASP A 555 -76.50 65.78 60.56
N GLY A 556 -76.96 64.72 59.86
CA GLY A 556 -78.25 64.73 59.18
C GLY A 556 -78.34 64.21 57.73
N ARG A 557 -78.67 62.91 57.60
CA ARG A 557 -79.81 62.36 56.82
C ARG A 557 -79.98 62.76 55.33
N GLY A 558 -79.92 61.77 54.43
CA GLY A 558 -80.36 61.92 53.03
C GLY A 558 -80.35 60.60 52.23
N VAL A 559 -81.22 59.64 52.56
CA VAL A 559 -82.42 59.27 51.76
C VAL A 559 -82.13 58.34 50.56
N VAL A 560 -82.62 57.10 50.73
CA VAL A 560 -82.87 56.09 49.70
C VAL A 560 -84.01 56.56 48.78
N ARG A 561 -83.83 56.48 47.45
CA ARG A 561 -84.96 56.42 46.50
C ARG A 561 -84.64 55.59 45.24
N THR A 562 -85.55 54.64 45.07
CA THR A 562 -85.83 53.62 44.05
C THR A 562 -85.99 54.13 42.59
N GLY A 563 -85.62 53.29 41.60
CA GLY A 563 -86.53 52.95 40.48
C GLY A 563 -86.20 53.42 39.03
N LEU A 564 -85.64 52.49 38.24
CA LEU A 564 -86.12 52.00 36.92
C LEU A 564 -86.60 52.96 35.81
N LEU A 565 -85.91 52.95 34.66
CA LEU A 565 -86.46 53.01 33.29
C LEU A 565 -85.42 52.47 32.28
N GLU A 566 -85.79 51.41 31.55
CA GLU A 566 -85.15 50.81 30.35
C GLU A 566 -85.99 51.20 29.09
N PRO A 567 -85.71 50.82 27.81
CA PRO A 567 -84.52 50.22 27.13
C PRO A 567 -84.24 50.77 25.68
N ALA A 568 -83.28 50.13 24.98
CA ALA A 568 -82.99 50.09 23.51
C ALA A 568 -81.91 51.06 22.96
N GLY A 569 -80.95 50.67 22.12
CA GLY A 569 -80.57 49.37 21.55
C GLY A 569 -79.31 49.56 20.66
N TYR A 570 -78.43 48.55 20.60
CA TYR A 570 -77.72 47.99 19.43
C TYR A 570 -76.45 47.20 19.85
N SER A 571 -76.56 45.88 19.72
CA SER A 571 -75.57 44.94 19.14
C SER A 571 -74.31 44.50 19.90
N ASN A 572 -74.44 43.26 20.42
CA ASN A 572 -73.55 42.09 20.32
C ASN A 572 -72.28 41.92 21.21
N SER A 573 -72.40 40.95 22.14
CA SER A 573 -71.41 39.89 22.40
C SER A 573 -71.50 38.86 21.25
N MET A 574 -70.47 38.15 20.78
CA MET A 574 -69.66 37.12 21.45
C MET A 574 -68.66 36.53 20.42
N ILE A 575 -67.75 35.64 20.85
CA ILE A 575 -66.86 34.74 20.07
C ILE A 575 -65.45 35.35 19.89
N GLY A 576 -64.32 34.75 20.31
CA GLY A 576 -63.96 33.34 20.50
C GLY A 576 -62.89 32.95 19.46
N GLY A 577 -61.60 32.97 19.85
CA GLY A 577 -60.48 32.47 19.04
C GLY A 577 -59.12 32.99 19.56
N LYS A 578 -58.31 32.21 20.28
CA LYS A 578 -57.22 31.33 19.76
C LYS A 578 -56.30 32.04 18.75
N LEU A 579 -55.10 32.42 19.19
CA LEU A 579 -53.76 32.19 18.58
C LEU A 579 -52.72 32.47 19.71
N ALA A 580 -52.00 31.44 20.21
CA ALA A 580 -50.56 31.19 19.97
C ALA A 580 -49.64 32.39 20.37
N SER A 581 -48.58 32.30 21.16
CA SER A 581 -47.82 31.19 21.73
C SER A 581 -46.81 31.80 22.72
N SER A 582 -46.75 31.28 23.94
CA SER A 582 -45.78 31.60 24.99
C SER A 582 -44.59 30.62 24.88
N PRO A 583 -43.33 31.06 24.89
CA PRO A 583 -42.19 30.15 24.77
C PRO A 583 -41.46 30.02 26.11
N PHE A 584 -42.02 29.29 27.07
CA PHE A 584 -41.27 28.73 28.20
C PHE A 584 -42.02 27.53 28.78
N SER A 585 -41.55 26.31 28.50
CA SER A 585 -41.83 25.11 29.31
C SER A 585 -40.82 24.01 28.98
N ASP A 586 -39.81 23.92 29.83
CA ASP A 586 -39.13 22.67 30.18
C ASP A 586 -39.74 22.18 31.49
N GLU A 587 -40.29 20.96 31.53
CA GLU A 587 -39.87 19.88 32.45
C GLU A 587 -40.77 18.61 32.33
N PRO A 588 -40.27 17.44 32.76
CA PRO A 588 -40.68 16.12 32.29
C PRO A 588 -41.68 15.43 33.25
N GLU A 589 -42.39 14.39 32.78
CA GLU A 589 -42.73 13.26 33.64
C GLU A 589 -43.15 11.99 32.87
N GLU A 590 -42.59 10.88 33.34
CA GLU A 590 -42.91 9.49 33.01
C GLU A 590 -44.30 9.07 33.54
N GLU A 591 -45.08 8.29 32.79
CA GLU A 591 -45.55 6.98 33.29
C GLU A 591 -46.15 6.09 32.16
N SER A 592 -45.89 4.79 32.28
CA SER A 592 -46.00 3.70 31.29
C SER A 592 -47.37 2.95 31.32
N PRO A 593 -47.57 1.69 30.83
CA PRO A 593 -47.04 0.90 29.68
C PRO A 593 -48.14 0.15 28.85
N LYS A 594 -47.80 -0.43 27.67
CA LYS A 594 -48.34 -1.75 27.19
C LYS A 594 -47.59 -2.37 25.99
N ARG A 595 -46.56 -3.15 26.30
CA ARG A 595 -46.36 -4.59 25.95
C ARG A 595 -46.68 -5.09 24.51
N ARG A 596 -45.64 -5.40 23.71
CA ARG A 596 -45.27 -6.78 23.24
C ARG A 596 -44.04 -6.81 22.31
N ASN A 597 -43.27 -7.89 22.47
CA ASN A 597 -42.12 -8.44 21.69
C ASN A 597 -40.77 -7.72 21.84
N SER A 598 -39.77 -8.23 22.58
CA SER A 598 -38.99 -9.49 22.46
C SER A 598 -38.27 -9.60 21.10
N GLY A 599 -36.94 -9.54 20.99
CA GLY A 599 -35.90 -9.45 22.01
C GLY A 599 -34.51 -9.41 21.37
N VAL A 600 -33.52 -9.76 22.20
CA VAL A 600 -32.09 -9.89 21.88
C VAL A 600 -31.35 -8.56 21.81
N LEU A 601 -30.85 -8.12 22.97
CA LEU A 601 -29.45 -7.70 23.17
C LEU A 601 -29.24 -7.53 24.69
N ARG A 602 -28.78 -8.60 25.34
CA ARG A 602 -28.28 -8.59 26.71
C ARG A 602 -26.88 -9.20 26.70
N ARG A 603 -25.97 -8.58 27.47
CA ARG A 603 -24.52 -8.82 27.62
C ARG A 603 -23.74 -7.95 26.61
N MET A 604 -22.84 -7.05 27.00
CA MET A 604 -21.90 -7.08 28.12
C MET A 604 -21.62 -5.64 28.61
N SER A 605 -22.01 -5.30 29.84
CA SER A 605 -21.44 -4.18 30.57
C SER A 605 -21.16 -4.63 31.99
N GLY A 606 -19.88 -4.62 32.36
CA GLY A 606 -19.43 -5.01 33.69
C GLY A 606 -18.09 -5.71 33.62
N LEU A 607 -17.02 -4.93 33.80
CA LEU A 607 -15.79 -5.29 34.52
C LEU A 607 -14.76 -4.17 34.32
N TRP A 608 -15.02 -3.01 34.92
CA TRP A 608 -13.96 -2.10 35.33
C TRP A 608 -13.87 -2.18 36.85
N LYS A 609 -13.12 -3.18 37.33
CA LYS A 609 -12.56 -3.16 38.67
C LYS A 609 -11.08 -3.49 38.56
N LYS A 610 -10.29 -2.44 38.84
CA LYS A 610 -8.85 -2.47 39.06
C LYS A 610 -8.47 -3.57 40.06
N SER A 611 -7.31 -4.17 39.87
CA SER A 611 -6.47 -4.59 41.00
C SER A 611 -4.99 -4.51 40.60
N PRO A 612 -4.14 -3.95 41.47
CA PRO A 612 -2.68 -3.91 41.30
C PRO A 612 -2.01 -5.13 41.93
N LYS A 613 -1.06 -5.73 41.22
CA LYS A 613 0.26 -6.18 41.72
C LYS A 613 1.06 -6.78 40.57
#